data_AF-A0A060XI78-F1
#
_entry.id   AF-A0A060XI78-F1
#
_cell.length_a   1.000
_cell.length_b   1.000
_cell.length_c   1.000
_cell.angle_alpha   90.00
_cell.angle_beta   90.00
_cell.angle_gamma   90.00
#
_symmetry.space_group_name_H-M   'P 1'
#
loop_
_entity.id
_entity.type
_entity.pdbx_description
1 polymer ?
#
loop_
_entity_poly.entity_id
_entity_poly.type
_entity_poly.pdbx_seq_one_letter_code
_entity_poly.pdbx_strand_id
1 'polypeptide(L)'
;MRLFTKDMLLVTGFSVGNSPTAQKDKLHACNLQLAGDDAWMYVWPSTVSLRASVPRKITSPASTEVTKAVKVVKYTYVPLSDLKPGVVVNVYAVVTFFKQPFRTKGTDYCSTLKITDQSNQKVGCTIFCDKLEEHPKIFKMGDIIRLHRVKVNV
;
A
#
# COMPACT_ATOMS: atom_id res chain seq x y z
N MET A 1 -9.54 6.01 22.72
CA MET A 1 -8.50 6.29 21.70
C MET A 1 -8.92 7.53 20.91
N ARG A 2 -8.06 8.55 20.79
CA ARG A 2 -8.37 9.78 20.04
C ARG A 2 -7.71 9.68 18.67
N LEU A 3 -8.51 9.71 17.62
CA LEU A 3 -8.05 9.66 16.22
C LEU A 3 -7.93 11.09 15.68
N PHE A 4 -6.85 11.35 14.95
CA PHE A 4 -6.63 12.60 14.23
C PHE A 4 -6.74 12.38 12.72
N THR A 5 -7.21 13.40 12.01
CA THR A 5 -7.15 13.44 10.55
C THR A 5 -5.67 13.32 10.13
N LYS A 6 -5.33 12.22 9.44
CA LYS A 6 -3.98 11.76 9.02
C LYS A 6 -3.36 10.62 9.85
N ASP A 7 -4.03 10.11 10.88
CA ASP A 7 -3.60 8.86 11.49
C ASP A 7 -3.74 7.70 10.50
N MET A 8 -2.72 6.83 10.49
CA MET A 8 -2.76 5.59 9.71
C MET A 8 -3.18 4.46 10.64
N LEU A 9 -4.21 3.73 10.26
CA LEU A 9 -4.85 2.73 11.10
C LEU A 9 -4.77 1.37 10.42
N LEU A 10 -4.36 0.35 11.16
CA LEU A 10 -4.55 -1.03 10.76
C LEU A 10 -5.85 -1.52 11.40
N VAL A 11 -6.82 -1.87 10.57
CA VAL A 11 -8.14 -2.35 11.01
C VAL A 11 -8.28 -3.82 10.61
N THR A 12 -8.63 -4.68 11.57
CA THR A 12 -8.80 -6.13 11.36
C THR A 12 -10.11 -6.60 11.97
N GLY A 13 -10.65 -7.71 11.47
CA GLY A 13 -11.91 -8.27 11.97
C GLY A 13 -13.14 -7.38 11.71
N PHE A 14 -13.04 -6.44 10.78
CA PHE A 14 -14.17 -5.63 10.34
C PHE A 14 -15.10 -6.43 9.43
N SER A 15 -16.38 -6.07 9.43
CA SER A 15 -17.33 -6.50 8.41
C SER A 15 -17.51 -5.40 7.35
N VAL A 16 -18.07 -5.76 6.20
CA VAL A 16 -18.39 -4.81 5.13
C VAL A 16 -19.91 -4.76 5.00
N GLY A 17 -20.47 -3.56 5.16
CA GLY A 17 -21.91 -3.31 5.00
C GLY A 17 -22.20 -2.36 3.85
N ASN A 18 -23.45 -2.34 3.39
CA ASN A 18 -23.89 -1.34 2.40
C ASN A 18 -23.79 0.06 3.02
N SER A 19 -23.29 1.01 2.23
CA SER A 19 -23.20 2.39 2.68
C SER A 19 -24.61 3.01 2.70
N PRO A 20 -25.07 3.56 3.84
CA PRO A 20 -26.37 4.21 3.94
C PRO A 20 -26.41 5.54 3.18
N THR A 21 -25.25 6.10 2.84
CA THR A 21 -25.15 7.37 2.11
C THR A 21 -24.87 7.19 0.62
N ALA A 22 -24.62 5.97 0.16
CA ALA A 22 -24.26 5.70 -1.25
C ALA A 22 -25.18 6.36 -2.27
N GLN A 23 -26.50 6.37 -2.01
CA GLN A 23 -27.48 6.99 -2.92
C GLN A 23 -27.50 8.53 -2.84
N LYS A 24 -27.07 9.09 -1.71
CA LYS A 24 -27.09 10.53 -1.44
C LYS A 24 -25.81 11.22 -1.91
N ASP A 25 -24.65 10.64 -1.62
CA ASP A 25 -23.34 11.23 -1.93
C ASP A 25 -22.71 10.66 -3.21
N LYS A 26 -23.20 9.50 -3.69
CA LYS A 26 -22.66 8.76 -4.84
C LYS A 26 -21.16 8.43 -4.71
N LEU A 27 -20.67 8.30 -3.47
CA LEU A 27 -19.27 7.99 -3.19
C LEU A 27 -19.06 6.48 -3.10
N HIS A 28 -19.10 5.94 -1.89
CA HIS A 28 -18.74 4.55 -1.62
C HIS A 28 -20.00 3.71 -1.48
N ALA A 29 -20.08 2.60 -2.23
CA ALA A 29 -21.22 1.67 -2.17
C ALA A 29 -21.27 0.86 -0.87
N CYS A 30 -20.12 0.73 -0.20
CA CYS A 30 -19.96 -0.04 1.03
C CYS A 30 -19.11 0.72 2.05
N ASN A 31 -19.33 0.41 3.33
CA ASN A 31 -18.59 0.93 4.47
C ASN A 31 -17.97 -0.22 5.26
N LEU A 32 -16.81 0.03 5.85
CA LEU A 32 -16.24 -0.85 6.86
C LEU A 32 -17.01 -0.66 8.17
N GLN A 33 -17.46 -1.77 8.75
CA GLN A 33 -18.17 -1.80 10.01
C GLN A 33 -17.28 -2.48 11.05
N LEU A 34 -16.93 -1.70 12.07
CA LEU A 34 -16.25 -2.18 13.27
C LEU A 34 -17.33 -2.53 14.28
N ALA A 35 -17.78 -3.78 14.27
CA ALA A 35 -18.79 -4.28 15.20
C ALA A 35 -18.41 -5.69 15.66
N GLY A 36 -18.63 -5.98 16.95
CA GLY A 36 -18.29 -7.26 17.56
C GLY A 36 -16.92 -7.30 18.23
N ASP A 37 -16.68 -8.37 18.99
CA ASP A 37 -15.52 -8.51 19.88
C ASP A 37 -14.24 -8.89 19.12
N ASP A 38 -14.36 -9.33 17.86
CA ASP A 38 -13.22 -9.73 17.02
C ASP A 38 -12.65 -8.57 16.19
N ALA A 39 -13.23 -7.38 16.29
CA ALA A 39 -12.83 -6.21 15.52
C ALA A 39 -11.74 -5.41 16.26
N TRP A 40 -10.56 -5.30 15.66
CA TRP A 40 -9.41 -4.60 16.24
C TRP A 40 -8.96 -3.43 15.38
N MET A 41 -8.53 -2.37 16.05
CA MET A 41 -7.94 -1.21 15.41
C MET A 41 -6.63 -0.85 16.11
N TYR A 42 -5.56 -0.81 15.34
CA TYR A 42 -4.22 -0.44 15.81
C TYR A 42 -3.85 0.91 15.21
N VAL A 43 -3.43 1.85 16.06
CA VAL A 43 -2.82 3.10 15.61
C VAL A 43 -1.39 2.81 15.21
N TRP A 44 -1.05 3.09 13.97
CA TRP A 44 0.35 3.10 13.57
C TRP A 44 1.01 4.37 14.11
N PRO A 45 1.98 4.29 15.04
CA PRO A 45 2.63 5.47 15.58
C PRO A 45 3.41 6.15 14.47
N SER A 46 2.85 7.24 13.94
CA SER A 46 3.57 8.11 13.03
C SER A 46 4.51 8.95 13.88
N THR A 47 5.75 8.49 14.11
CA THR A 47 6.78 9.28 14.78
C THR A 47 7.22 10.43 13.88
N VAL A 48 6.43 11.48 13.84
CA VAL A 48 6.80 12.76 13.20
C VAL A 48 6.63 13.86 14.24
N SER A 49 7.66 14.05 15.05
CA SER A 49 7.91 15.34 15.70
C SER A 49 9.11 15.98 14.99
N LEU A 50 8.82 16.85 14.03
CA LEU A 50 9.78 17.85 13.58
C LEU A 50 9.92 18.88 14.72
N ARG A 51 10.98 18.77 15.52
CA ARG A 51 11.51 19.94 16.24
C ARG A 51 12.95 20.16 15.82
N ALA A 52 13.11 21.11 14.92
CA ALA A 52 14.37 21.78 14.67
C ALA A 52 14.69 22.67 15.88
N SER A 53 15.88 22.50 16.46
CA SER A 53 16.62 23.56 17.14
C SER A 53 18.05 23.12 17.49
N VAL A 54 19.01 23.65 16.71
CA VAL A 54 20.36 24.15 17.05
C VAL A 54 21.38 23.21 17.77
N PRO A 55 22.63 23.09 17.26
CA PRO A 55 23.65 22.23 17.88
C PRO A 55 24.32 22.92 19.08
N ARG A 56 24.36 22.24 20.24
CA ARG A 56 25.25 22.63 21.34
C ARG A 56 26.26 21.51 21.62
N LYS A 57 27.52 21.87 21.44
CA LYS A 57 28.74 21.08 21.62
C LYS A 57 29.01 20.87 23.12
N ILE A 58 29.04 19.63 23.59
CA ILE A 58 29.71 19.22 24.84
C ILE A 58 30.43 17.88 24.59
N THR A 59 31.63 17.80 25.15
CA THR A 59 32.75 16.93 24.81
C THR A 59 32.83 15.70 25.73
N SER A 60 33.18 14.54 25.15
CA SER A 60 33.88 13.36 25.72
C SER A 60 33.10 12.34 26.60
N PRO A 61 33.64 11.12 26.85
CA PRO A 61 33.52 9.96 25.96
C PRO A 61 33.05 8.68 26.68
N ALA A 62 32.82 7.64 25.87
CA ALA A 62 32.69 6.22 26.23
C ALA A 62 31.34 5.75 26.81
N SER A 63 30.56 5.10 25.96
CA SER A 63 30.31 3.65 26.07
C SER A 63 29.55 3.16 24.84
N THR A 64 29.88 1.93 24.50
CA THR A 64 29.57 1.17 23.30
C THR A 64 28.07 1.05 23.06
N GLU A 65 27.58 1.50 21.91
CA GLU A 65 26.50 0.89 21.13
C GLU A 65 26.37 1.61 19.78
N VAL A 66 26.85 0.96 18.71
CA VAL A 66 26.63 1.45 17.33
C VAL A 66 25.18 1.13 16.98
N THR A 67 24.26 1.99 17.43
CA THR A 67 22.91 2.05 16.88
C THR A 67 23.03 2.53 15.43
N LYS A 68 23.14 1.58 14.49
CA LYS A 68 22.98 1.87 13.06
C LYS A 68 21.62 2.51 12.88
N ALA A 69 21.60 3.82 12.64
CA ALA A 69 20.39 4.55 12.30
C ALA A 69 19.74 3.87 11.08
N VAL A 70 18.61 3.19 11.31
CA VAL A 70 17.81 2.60 10.24
C VAL A 70 17.30 3.74 9.38
N LYS A 71 17.81 3.87 8.16
CA LYS A 71 17.27 4.82 7.18
C LYS A 71 15.84 4.40 6.84
N VAL A 72 14.86 5.07 7.43
CA VAL A 72 13.45 4.86 7.11
C VAL A 72 13.20 5.40 5.70
N VAL A 73 12.98 4.49 4.74
CA VAL A 73 12.63 4.85 3.36
C VAL A 73 11.16 5.29 3.33
N LYS A 74 10.92 6.58 3.08
CA LYS A 74 9.56 7.11 2.88
C LYS A 74 9.13 6.87 1.43
N TYR A 75 8.06 6.10 1.25
CA TYR A 75 7.45 5.86 -0.06
C TYR A 75 6.27 6.80 -0.29
N THR A 76 6.20 7.38 -1.49
CA THR A 76 5.03 8.13 -1.97
C THR A 76 4.24 7.25 -2.93
N TYR A 77 2.91 7.24 -2.79
CA TYR A 77 1.99 6.51 -3.66
C TYR A 77 1.22 7.48 -4.52
N VAL A 78 0.97 7.08 -5.76
CA VAL A 78 0.31 7.91 -6.76
C VAL A 78 -1.03 7.24 -7.13
N PRO A 79 -2.13 8.00 -7.28
CA PRO A 79 -3.38 7.47 -7.82
C PRO A 79 -3.19 6.89 -9.23
N LEU A 80 -3.98 5.89 -9.59
CA LEU A 80 -3.91 5.26 -10.91
C LEU A 80 -4.29 6.23 -12.04
N SER A 81 -5.15 7.22 -11.76
CA SER A 81 -5.50 8.30 -12.71
C SER A 81 -4.32 9.22 -13.06
N ASP A 82 -3.28 9.25 -12.23
CA ASP A 82 -2.17 10.19 -12.33
C ASP A 82 -0.90 9.54 -12.90
N LEU A 83 -1.02 8.30 -13.38
CA LEU A 83 0.08 7.55 -13.99
C LEU A 83 0.53 8.23 -15.29
N LYS A 84 1.84 8.50 -15.38
CA LYS A 84 2.47 9.09 -16.56
C LYS A 84 3.39 8.07 -17.23
N PRO A 85 3.40 7.95 -18.56
CA PRO A 85 4.32 7.08 -19.26
C PRO A 85 5.78 7.35 -18.91
N GLY A 86 6.58 6.29 -18.79
CA GLY A 86 8.03 6.39 -18.61
C GLY A 86 8.49 6.72 -17.18
N VAL A 87 7.58 6.95 -16.23
CA VAL A 87 7.96 7.19 -14.84
C VAL A 87 7.95 5.91 -14.00
N VAL A 88 8.72 5.93 -12.91
CA VAL A 88 8.75 4.88 -11.89
C VAL A 88 7.99 5.37 -10.67
N VAL A 89 6.96 4.63 -10.27
CA VAL A 89 6.04 5.03 -9.18
C VAL A 89 5.78 3.88 -8.21
N ASN A 90 5.15 4.21 -7.07
CA ASN A 90 4.57 3.21 -6.18
C ASN A 90 3.06 3.40 -6.18
N VAL A 91 2.30 2.30 -6.12
CA VAL A 91 0.83 2.33 -6.15
C VAL A 91 0.24 1.36 -5.14
N TYR A 92 -0.94 1.70 -4.64
CA TYR A 92 -1.88 0.76 -4.02
C TYR A 92 -3.05 0.57 -4.95
N ALA A 93 -3.55 -0.65 -5.06
CA ALA A 93 -4.69 -0.93 -5.90
C ALA A 93 -5.44 -2.20 -5.46
N VAL A 94 -6.69 -2.31 -5.89
CA VAL A 94 -7.55 -3.49 -5.75
C VAL A 94 -7.46 -4.32 -7.01
N VAL A 95 -7.27 -5.63 -6.87
CA VAL A 95 -7.25 -6.57 -7.99
C VAL A 95 -8.68 -6.80 -8.51
N THR A 96 -8.91 -6.49 -9.77
CA THR A 96 -10.20 -6.71 -10.46
C THR A 96 -10.15 -7.83 -11.48
N PHE A 97 -8.97 -8.40 -11.74
CA PHE A 97 -8.76 -9.60 -12.55
C PHE A 97 -7.33 -10.10 -12.33
N PHE A 98 -7.11 -11.40 -12.33
CA PHE A 98 -5.76 -11.96 -12.36
C PHE A 98 -5.74 -13.30 -13.11
N LYS A 99 -4.59 -13.57 -13.74
CA LYS A 99 -4.20 -14.92 -14.16
C LYS A 99 -3.11 -15.40 -13.22
N GLN A 100 -3.14 -16.70 -12.88
CA GLN A 100 -2.03 -17.32 -12.17
C GLN A 100 -0.73 -17.22 -13.01
N PRO A 101 0.44 -17.17 -12.37
CA PRO A 101 1.70 -17.13 -13.09
C PRO A 101 1.83 -18.35 -14.00
N PHE A 102 2.23 -18.12 -15.25
CA PHE A 102 2.48 -19.16 -16.23
C PHE A 102 3.86 -19.01 -16.83
N ARG A 103 4.49 -20.13 -17.21
CA ARG A 103 5.82 -20.09 -17.85
C ARG A 103 5.71 -19.51 -19.25
N THR A 104 6.52 -18.50 -19.55
CA THR A 104 6.56 -17.90 -20.88
C THR A 104 7.45 -18.71 -21.83
N LYS A 105 7.50 -18.31 -23.11
CA LYS A 105 8.50 -18.83 -24.06
C LYS A 105 9.94 -18.39 -23.73
N GLY A 106 10.09 -17.31 -22.94
CA GLY A 106 11.38 -16.85 -22.45
C GLY A 106 11.82 -17.62 -21.20
N THR A 107 12.69 -17.00 -20.40
CA THR A 107 13.18 -17.59 -19.14
C THR A 107 12.20 -17.44 -17.98
N ASP A 108 11.32 -16.44 -18.04
CA ASP A 108 10.57 -15.97 -16.88
C ASP A 108 9.14 -16.55 -16.82
N TYR A 109 8.59 -16.58 -15.62
CA TYR A 109 7.16 -16.71 -15.38
C TYR A 109 6.49 -15.35 -15.53
N CYS A 110 5.26 -15.34 -16.07
CA CYS A 110 4.47 -14.13 -16.26
C CYS A 110 3.12 -14.24 -15.57
N SER A 111 2.73 -13.17 -14.87
CA SER A 111 1.38 -12.96 -14.35
C SER A 111 0.77 -11.70 -14.95
N THR A 112 -0.53 -11.74 -15.24
CA THR A 112 -1.28 -10.57 -15.72
C THR A 112 -2.40 -10.24 -14.75
N LEU A 113 -2.42 -8.98 -14.29
CA LEU A 113 -3.40 -8.43 -13.38
C LEU A 113 -4.17 -7.29 -14.07
N LYS A 114 -5.44 -7.11 -13.70
CA LYS A 114 -6.11 -5.82 -13.85
C LYS A 114 -6.37 -5.27 -12.45
N ILE A 115 -6.08 -4.00 -12.28
CA ILE A 115 -6.18 -3.32 -11.00
C ILE A 115 -6.95 -2.02 -11.14
N THR A 116 -7.57 -1.58 -10.05
CA THR A 116 -8.25 -0.29 -9.92
C THR A 116 -7.97 0.34 -8.57
N ASP A 117 -8.18 1.64 -8.44
CA ASP A 117 -8.20 2.35 -7.16
C ASP A 117 -9.50 3.17 -7.04
N GLN A 118 -9.57 4.08 -6.07
CA GLN A 118 -10.72 4.96 -5.85
C GLN A 118 -11.06 5.86 -7.05
N SER A 119 -10.15 6.06 -8.01
CA SER A 119 -10.42 6.83 -9.24
C SER A 119 -11.21 6.02 -10.28
N ASN A 120 -11.41 4.72 -10.04
CA ASN A 120 -12.03 3.76 -10.98
C ASN A 120 -11.26 3.61 -12.30
N GLN A 121 -10.03 4.13 -12.39
CA GLN A 121 -9.11 3.90 -13.50
C GLN A 121 -8.67 2.44 -13.51
N LYS A 122 -8.91 1.75 -14.62
CA LYS A 122 -8.48 0.36 -14.82
C LYS A 122 -7.10 0.34 -15.45
N VAL A 123 -6.16 -0.36 -14.82
CA VAL A 123 -4.78 -0.51 -15.29
C VAL A 123 -4.44 -1.98 -15.42
N GLY A 124 -3.79 -2.35 -16.52
CA GLY A 124 -3.20 -3.68 -16.69
C GLY A 124 -1.79 -3.70 -16.10
N CYS A 125 -1.46 -4.76 -15.35
CA CYS A 125 -0.10 -4.99 -14.88
C CYS A 125 0.39 -6.35 -15.37
N THR A 126 1.59 -6.35 -15.95
CA THR A 126 2.29 -7.57 -16.35
C THR A 126 3.55 -7.69 -15.49
N ILE A 127 3.69 -8.80 -14.80
CA ILE A 127 4.78 -9.05 -13.84
C ILE A 127 5.58 -10.23 -14.36
N PHE A 128 6.89 -10.07 -14.40
CA PHE A 128 7.84 -11.11 -14.78
C PHE A 128 8.75 -11.40 -13.59
N CYS A 129 8.89 -12.68 -13.26
CA CYS A 129 9.85 -13.17 -12.26
C CYS A 129 10.48 -14.46 -12.79
N ASP A 130 11.74 -14.70 -12.45
CA ASP A 130 12.48 -15.90 -12.81
C ASP A 130 11.88 -17.16 -12.15
N LYS A 131 11.41 -17.02 -10.91
CA LYS A 131 10.83 -18.08 -10.09
C LYS A 131 9.35 -17.86 -9.85
N LEU A 132 8.61 -18.96 -9.77
CA LEU A 132 7.17 -18.94 -9.52
C LEU A 132 6.84 -18.37 -8.13
N GLU A 133 7.70 -18.65 -7.15
CA GLU A 133 7.53 -18.31 -5.74
C GLU A 133 7.72 -16.82 -5.46
N GLU A 134 8.39 -16.11 -6.37
CA GLU A 134 8.64 -14.66 -6.30
C GLU A 134 7.48 -13.85 -6.89
N HIS A 135 6.53 -14.48 -7.58
CA HIS A 135 5.33 -13.82 -8.04
C HIS A 135 4.43 -13.40 -6.87
N PRO A 136 3.64 -12.31 -7.05
CA PRO A 136 2.68 -11.89 -6.04
C PRO A 136 1.64 -12.98 -5.79
N LYS A 137 1.46 -13.31 -4.51
CA LYS A 137 0.43 -14.26 -4.05
C LYS A 137 -0.92 -13.55 -4.01
N ILE A 138 -1.67 -13.68 -5.09
CA ILE A 138 -3.05 -13.16 -5.21
C ILE A 138 -3.99 -14.33 -5.05
N PHE A 139 -4.89 -14.23 -4.07
CA PHE A 139 -5.80 -15.30 -3.70
C PHE A 139 -7.16 -15.11 -4.35
N LYS A 140 -7.62 -13.85 -4.45
CA LYS A 140 -8.94 -13.54 -5.00
C LYS A 140 -9.04 -12.14 -5.59
N MET A 141 -10.08 -11.97 -6.39
CA MET A 141 -10.57 -10.65 -6.79
C MET A 141 -10.94 -9.85 -5.53
N GLY A 142 -10.56 -8.58 -5.48
CA GLY A 142 -10.74 -7.72 -4.30
C GLY A 142 -9.52 -7.66 -3.38
N ASP A 143 -8.48 -8.47 -3.59
CA ASP A 143 -7.23 -8.35 -2.85
C ASP A 143 -6.60 -6.96 -3.08
N ILE A 144 -6.11 -6.35 -2.00
CA ILE A 144 -5.39 -5.07 -2.06
C ILE A 144 -3.90 -5.37 -2.20
N ILE A 145 -3.31 -4.86 -3.27
CA ILE A 145 -1.89 -5.01 -3.56
C ILE A 145 -1.15 -3.68 -3.41
N ARG A 146 0.13 -3.78 -3.07
CA ARG A 146 1.07 -2.66 -2.98
C ARG A 146 2.23 -2.95 -3.92
N LEU A 147 2.39 -2.12 -4.94
CA LEU A 147 3.47 -2.26 -5.90
C LEU A 147 4.49 -1.14 -5.71
N HIS A 148 5.77 -1.50 -5.70
CA HIS A 148 6.88 -0.58 -5.53
C HIS A 148 7.70 -0.48 -6.79
N ARG A 149 8.15 0.74 -7.09
CA ARG A 149 9.07 1.04 -8.18
C ARG A 149 8.61 0.43 -9.51
N VAL A 150 7.31 0.46 -9.78
CA VAL A 150 6.75 -0.02 -11.06
C VAL A 150 6.99 1.01 -12.14
N LYS A 151 7.43 0.55 -13.31
CA LYS A 151 7.57 1.38 -14.50
C LYS A 151 6.24 1.44 -15.24
N VAL A 152 5.77 2.64 -15.53
CA VAL A 152 4.56 2.87 -16.33
C VAL A 152 4.92 2.80 -17.81
N ASN A 153 4.29 1.87 -18.53
CA ASN A 153 4.36 1.77 -19.99
C ASN A 153 2.97 2.04 -20.59
N VAL A 154 2.95 2.50 -21.84
CA VAL A 154 1.72 2.66 -22.65
C VAL A 154 1.42 1.37 -23.39
#